data_AF-A0A929CL82-F1
#
_entry.id   AF-A0A929CL82-F1
#
_cell.length_a   1.000
_cell.length_b   1.000
_cell.length_c   1.000
_cell.angle_alpha   90.00
_cell.angle_beta   90.00
_cell.angle_gamma   90.00
#
_symmetry.space_group_name_H-M   'P 1'
#
loop_
_entity.id
_entity.type
_entity.pdbx_description
1 polymer ?
#
loop_
_entity_poly.entity_id
_entity_poly.type
_entity_poly.pdbx_seq_one_letter_code
_entity_poly.pdbx_strand_id
1 'polypeptide(L)'
;IQSSIIFKNCDEDGTPDGFTDYNLNEVDDIITNGDTTDLTISYYLSFIEADTAMNPINPSPFNNTTSNTVYARVETVNGCHSVSTVNLQVSTTSFPSGFLQELSFCDDDSINDGFHVFDLTQASAIFIAEFPLGQNLSVHYFRNLTDAQLEQNEITSQADYVNETPFSQVLYVRVESDDNGECFGIGPHLNLSVHLLPEFEVDQTAIYCMDNQPITLLTFNPNGVYNYEWKDDNGIVISNLPTAEISVGGNYTVVATSSFGCESFPVSFTVVESTIADIGDDDVTIEDIRDNNTIAINNANNNLGIGEYEFALDNIIGYYQDEPFFSNVTAGVHTIYVKDKNGCGIAQLEVFVLGFPKFFTPNNDGFNDTWNIKGFSNEFTQESVIFIYNRYGKLIKQINPSFEGWNGLFNGYMLSSSDYWFVAQLVDQTGVTRTLRGHFSLIR
;
A
#
# COMPACT_ATOMS: atom_id res chain seq x y z
N ILE A 1 44.68 -50.35 15.11
CA ILE A 1 43.84 -49.49 15.96
C ILE A 1 44.69 -48.85 17.05
N GLN A 2 44.30 -47.67 17.55
CA GLN A 2 44.88 -47.11 18.78
C GLN A 2 44.50 -48.02 19.96
N SER A 3 45.44 -48.35 20.84
CA SER A 3 45.21 -49.30 21.93
C SER A 3 44.53 -48.69 23.15
N SER A 4 44.64 -47.37 23.30
CA SER A 4 43.99 -46.62 24.37
C SER A 4 43.78 -45.18 23.90
N ILE A 5 42.60 -44.65 24.18
CA ILE A 5 42.25 -43.26 23.90
C ILE A 5 41.64 -42.58 25.12
N ILE A 6 41.62 -41.25 25.11
CA ILE A 6 40.85 -40.42 26.02
C ILE A 6 39.76 -39.78 25.16
N PHE A 7 38.51 -39.93 25.56
CA PHE A 7 37.37 -39.30 24.90
C PHE A 7 36.76 -38.32 25.87
N LYS A 8 36.78 -37.03 25.50
CA LYS A 8 36.27 -35.96 26.37
C LYS A 8 34.95 -35.41 25.84
N ASN A 9 33.95 -35.33 26.72
CA ASN A 9 32.71 -34.62 26.42
C ASN A 9 32.42 -33.56 27.48
N CYS A 10 31.58 -32.58 27.16
CA CYS A 10 31.15 -31.56 28.11
C CYS A 10 30.03 -32.10 29.03
N ASP A 11 29.98 -31.60 30.26
CA ASP A 11 28.91 -31.85 31.23
C ASP A 11 28.03 -30.61 31.29
N GLU A 12 27.00 -30.60 30.43
CA GLU A 12 26.10 -29.46 30.22
C GLU A 12 24.62 -29.90 30.36
N ASP A 13 24.36 -30.98 31.12
CA ASP A 13 23.00 -31.51 31.35
C ASP A 13 22.17 -30.69 32.36
N GLY A 14 22.74 -29.59 32.85
CA GLY A 14 22.17 -28.70 33.87
C GLY A 14 22.66 -29.00 35.30
N THR A 15 23.46 -30.04 35.48
CA THR A 15 24.02 -30.46 36.77
C THR A 15 25.52 -30.75 36.64
N PRO A 16 26.41 -29.78 36.96
CA PRO A 16 27.86 -29.97 36.85
C PRO A 16 28.39 -30.90 37.96
N ASP A 17 28.16 -32.20 37.80
CA ASP A 17 28.51 -33.26 38.75
C ASP A 17 29.59 -34.22 38.23
N GLY A 18 30.05 -34.01 36.99
CA GLY A 18 31.07 -34.81 36.33
C GLY A 18 30.51 -36.03 35.61
N PHE A 19 29.19 -36.09 35.42
CA PHE A 19 28.54 -37.12 34.62
C PHE A 19 27.89 -36.55 33.37
N THR A 20 28.02 -37.25 32.25
CA THR A 20 27.50 -36.81 30.96
C THR A 20 27.24 -38.00 30.04
N ASP A 21 26.36 -37.82 29.08
CA ASP A 21 26.13 -38.78 28.01
C ASP A 21 27.21 -38.68 26.93
N TYR A 22 27.61 -39.82 26.41
CA TYR A 22 28.58 -39.97 25.33
C TYR A 22 27.94 -40.70 24.15
N ASN A 23 28.27 -40.27 22.95
CA ASN A 23 28.12 -41.08 21.75
C ASN A 23 29.46 -41.80 21.50
N LEU A 24 29.54 -43.06 21.90
CA LEU A 24 30.77 -43.84 21.76
C LEU A 24 31.13 -44.12 20.30
N ASN A 25 30.20 -44.00 19.35
CA ASN A 25 30.54 -44.21 17.94
C ASN A 25 31.46 -43.11 17.39
N GLU A 26 31.50 -41.91 18.00
CA GLU A 26 32.39 -40.81 17.58
C GLU A 26 33.88 -41.17 17.69
N VAL A 27 34.22 -42.12 18.56
CA VAL A 27 35.62 -42.57 18.68
C VAL A 27 35.99 -43.68 17.70
N ASP A 28 35.07 -44.18 16.88
CA ASP A 28 35.36 -45.25 15.91
C ASP A 28 36.49 -44.83 14.94
N ASP A 29 36.40 -43.62 14.39
CA ASP A 29 37.39 -43.07 13.48
C ASP A 29 38.73 -42.80 14.19
N ILE A 30 38.69 -42.34 15.45
CA ILE A 30 39.90 -42.14 16.25
C ILE A 30 40.61 -43.47 16.52
N ILE A 31 39.86 -44.50 16.92
CA ILE A 31 40.38 -45.84 17.22
C ILE A 31 40.96 -46.49 15.96
N THR A 32 40.31 -46.31 14.81
CA THR A 32 40.71 -46.93 13.55
C THR A 32 41.73 -46.10 12.75
N ASN A 33 41.99 -44.86 13.16
CA ASN A 33 42.72 -43.84 12.38
C ASN A 33 42.04 -43.52 11.03
N GLY A 34 40.70 -43.44 11.05
CA GLY A 34 39.87 -43.06 9.91
C GLY A 34 39.63 -44.16 8.87
N ASP A 35 40.02 -45.40 9.15
CA ASP A 35 39.77 -46.55 8.26
C ASP A 35 38.81 -47.54 8.93
N THR A 36 37.52 -47.32 8.71
CA THR A 36 36.43 -48.19 9.18
C THR A 36 36.01 -49.23 8.15
N THR A 37 36.73 -49.31 7.01
CA THR A 37 36.38 -50.21 5.89
C THR A 37 36.42 -51.68 6.33
N ASP A 38 35.33 -52.42 6.13
CA ASP A 38 35.21 -53.83 6.51
C ASP A 38 35.46 -54.11 8.01
N LEU A 39 35.27 -53.10 8.87
CA LEU A 39 35.35 -53.21 10.33
C LEU A 39 33.96 -53.11 10.97
N THR A 40 33.75 -53.90 12.02
CA THR A 40 32.61 -53.77 12.93
C THR A 40 33.15 -53.38 14.30
N ILE A 41 32.62 -52.30 14.86
CA ILE A 41 32.99 -51.81 16.19
C ILE A 41 31.83 -52.07 17.16
N SER A 42 32.15 -52.62 18.33
CA SER A 42 31.20 -52.83 19.42
C SER A 42 31.82 -52.50 20.78
N TYR A 43 31.00 -52.08 21.74
CA TYR A 43 31.45 -51.54 23.02
C TYR A 43 31.06 -52.43 24.19
N TYR A 44 31.90 -52.46 25.24
CA TYR A 44 31.75 -53.34 26.41
C TYR A 44 32.24 -52.68 27.70
N LEU A 45 31.79 -53.17 28.86
CA LEU A 45 32.20 -52.66 30.18
C LEU A 45 33.50 -53.28 30.70
N SER A 46 33.96 -54.40 30.13
CA SER A 46 35.22 -55.04 30.51
C SER A 46 36.01 -55.57 29.32
N PHE A 47 37.34 -55.66 29.48
CA PHE A 47 38.22 -56.23 28.47
C PHE A 47 37.83 -57.66 28.10
N ILE A 48 37.43 -58.49 29.07
CA ILE A 48 37.08 -59.89 28.84
C ILE A 48 35.81 -59.99 27.97
N GLU A 49 34.80 -59.15 28.26
CA GLU A 49 33.58 -59.08 27.46
C GLU A 49 33.87 -58.62 26.03
N ALA A 50 34.74 -57.62 25.86
CA ALA A 50 35.20 -57.20 24.54
C ALA A 50 36.00 -58.29 23.80
N ASP A 51 36.91 -58.99 24.48
CA ASP A 51 37.72 -60.04 23.85
C ASP A 51 36.88 -61.25 23.40
N THR A 52 35.78 -61.52 24.11
CA THR A 52 34.88 -62.65 23.85
C THR A 52 33.58 -62.26 23.15
N ALA A 53 33.40 -60.99 22.81
CA ALA A 53 32.19 -60.39 22.23
C ALA A 53 30.89 -60.68 23.01
N MET A 54 30.95 -60.72 24.35
CA MET A 54 29.80 -60.98 25.23
C MET A 54 29.21 -59.70 25.81
N ASN A 55 27.88 -59.59 25.90
CA ASN A 55 27.16 -58.46 26.53
C ASN A 55 27.56 -57.07 25.97
N PRO A 56 27.41 -56.81 24.66
CA PRO A 56 27.67 -55.48 24.11
C PRO A 56 26.75 -54.43 24.76
N ILE A 57 27.27 -53.23 25.00
CA ILE A 57 26.51 -52.09 25.51
C ILE A 57 25.94 -51.24 24.38
N ASN A 58 24.93 -50.43 24.70
CA ASN A 58 24.46 -49.40 23.78
C ASN A 58 25.52 -48.30 23.64
N PRO A 59 26.02 -47.99 22.43
CA PRO A 59 27.08 -47.00 22.26
C PRO A 59 26.59 -45.55 22.38
N SER A 60 25.30 -45.26 22.12
CA SER A 60 24.77 -43.90 22.22
C SER A 60 23.28 -43.90 22.56
N PRO A 61 22.85 -43.20 23.62
CA PRO A 61 23.67 -42.56 24.65
C PRO A 61 24.31 -43.59 25.60
N PHE A 62 25.56 -43.34 26.01
CA PHE A 62 26.23 -44.03 27.12
C PHE A 62 26.61 -43.04 28.22
N ASN A 63 26.13 -43.25 29.44
CA ASN A 63 26.42 -42.35 30.57
C ASN A 63 27.55 -42.89 31.45
N ASN A 64 28.53 -42.04 31.79
CA ASN A 64 29.70 -42.43 32.57
C ASN A 64 29.43 -42.66 34.07
N THR A 65 28.21 -42.42 34.57
CA THR A 65 27.75 -42.98 35.87
C THR A 65 27.86 -44.50 35.91
N THR A 66 27.76 -45.17 34.75
CA THR A 66 27.92 -46.61 34.63
C THR A 66 29.39 -47.02 34.73
N SER A 67 30.26 -46.36 33.97
CA SER A 67 31.72 -46.56 33.98
C SER A 67 32.42 -45.40 33.26
N ASN A 68 33.57 -44.95 33.78
CA ASN A 68 34.46 -44.01 33.08
C ASN A 68 35.44 -44.72 32.12
N THR A 69 35.37 -46.04 32.01
CA THR A 69 36.19 -46.82 31.09
C THR A 69 35.33 -47.84 30.36
N VAL A 70 35.38 -47.82 29.03
CA VAL A 70 34.73 -48.80 28.16
C VAL A 70 35.76 -49.40 27.20
N TYR A 71 35.44 -50.56 26.63
CA TYR A 71 36.33 -51.32 25.76
C TYR A 71 35.69 -51.47 24.39
N ALA A 72 36.33 -50.92 23.37
CA ALA A 72 35.90 -51.01 21.99
C ALA A 72 36.55 -52.22 21.33
N ARG A 73 35.74 -53.17 20.86
CA ARG A 73 36.19 -54.30 20.05
C ARG A 73 36.06 -53.92 18.60
N VAL A 74 37.18 -53.94 17.88
CA VAL A 74 37.24 -53.72 16.43
C VAL A 74 37.47 -55.05 15.74
N GLU A 75 36.50 -55.52 14.97
CA GLU A 75 36.54 -56.82 14.28
C GLU A 75 36.47 -56.65 12.77
N THR A 76 37.34 -57.36 12.06
CA THR A 76 37.30 -57.47 10.60
C THR A 76 36.22 -58.46 10.14
N VAL A 77 35.78 -58.36 8.88
CA VAL A 77 34.88 -59.36 8.25
C VAL A 77 35.35 -60.82 8.34
N ASN A 78 36.66 -61.04 8.54
CA ASN A 78 37.25 -62.37 8.69
C ASN A 78 37.31 -62.88 10.15
N GLY A 79 36.77 -62.11 11.10
CA GLY A 79 36.72 -62.46 12.53
C GLY A 79 37.99 -62.19 13.32
N CYS A 80 39.02 -61.56 12.72
CA CYS A 80 40.15 -61.05 13.50
C CYS A 80 39.72 -59.80 14.26
N HIS A 81 39.97 -59.76 15.57
CA HIS A 81 39.63 -58.62 16.41
C HIS A 81 40.82 -58.05 17.18
N SER A 82 40.66 -56.81 17.60
CA SER A 82 41.52 -56.14 18.57
C SER A 82 40.66 -55.29 19.50
N VAL A 83 41.11 -55.10 20.74
CA VAL A 83 40.37 -54.35 21.77
C VAL A 83 41.14 -53.07 22.10
N SER A 84 40.45 -51.94 22.03
CA SER A 84 40.93 -50.63 22.47
C SER A 84 40.26 -50.22 23.78
N THR A 85 41.03 -49.58 24.67
CA THR A 85 40.50 -48.98 25.90
C THR A 85 40.08 -47.53 25.64
N VAL A 86 38.83 -47.19 25.95
CA VAL A 86 38.30 -45.82 25.84
C VAL A 86 38.10 -45.27 27.25
N ASN A 87 38.88 -44.25 27.61
CA ASN A 87 38.76 -43.56 28.89
C ASN A 87 37.89 -42.32 28.71
N LEU A 88 36.73 -42.31 29.34
CA LEU A 88 35.79 -41.20 29.31
C LEU A 88 36.19 -40.15 30.34
N GLN A 89 36.21 -38.89 29.93
CA GLN A 89 36.53 -37.76 30.79
C GLN A 89 35.57 -36.60 30.51
N VAL A 90 35.17 -35.91 31.57
CA VAL A 90 34.40 -34.68 31.44
C VAL A 90 35.36 -33.51 31.25
N SER A 91 35.04 -32.66 30.26
CA SER A 91 35.79 -31.43 30.00
C SER A 91 35.59 -30.43 31.13
N THR A 92 36.62 -29.63 31.43
CA THR A 92 36.56 -28.57 32.45
C THR A 92 36.33 -27.18 31.86
N THR A 93 36.24 -27.09 30.53
CA THR A 93 35.92 -25.86 29.82
C THR A 93 34.41 -25.78 29.60
N SER A 94 33.88 -24.56 29.65
CA SER A 94 32.49 -24.26 29.40
C SER A 94 32.40 -22.83 28.86
N PHE A 95 31.27 -22.48 28.26
CA PHE A 95 30.99 -21.07 27.98
C PHE A 95 30.85 -20.27 29.29
N PRO A 96 31.12 -18.95 29.28
CA PRO A 96 30.83 -18.10 30.42
C PRO A 96 29.34 -18.09 30.75
N SER A 97 29.02 -17.98 32.05
CA SER A 97 27.63 -17.95 32.51
C SER A 97 26.86 -16.78 31.88
N GLY A 98 25.73 -17.08 31.24
CA GLY A 98 24.87 -16.10 30.58
C GLY A 98 25.39 -15.59 29.23
N PHE A 99 26.46 -16.18 28.70
CA PHE A 99 26.94 -15.86 27.36
C PHE A 99 25.85 -16.19 26.33
N LEU A 100 25.55 -15.25 25.44
CA LEU A 100 24.57 -15.40 24.38
C LEU A 100 24.96 -14.45 23.24
N GLN A 101 25.07 -14.99 22.04
CA GLN A 101 25.20 -14.22 20.81
C GLN A 101 23.84 -14.13 20.13
N GLU A 102 23.56 -12.99 19.51
CA GLU A 102 22.36 -12.78 18.72
C GLU A 102 22.73 -12.53 17.25
N LEU A 103 21.99 -13.17 16.35
CA LEU A 103 21.88 -12.77 14.95
C LEU A 103 20.46 -12.21 14.78
N SER A 104 20.36 -10.92 14.47
CA SER A 104 19.10 -10.19 14.39
C SER A 104 18.96 -9.59 12.99
N PHE A 105 17.87 -9.91 12.32
CA PHE A 105 17.53 -9.44 10.99
C PHE A 105 16.07 -9.03 10.91
N CYS A 106 15.74 -8.27 9.88
CA CYS A 106 14.36 -8.02 9.52
C CYS A 106 13.82 -9.20 8.72
N ASP A 107 12.51 -9.44 8.84
CA ASP A 107 11.78 -10.23 7.85
C ASP A 107 12.03 -9.61 6.47
N ASP A 108 12.24 -10.43 5.45
CA ASP A 108 12.72 -9.98 4.13
C ASP A 108 11.78 -10.34 2.98
N ASP A 109 10.60 -10.89 3.28
CA ASP A 109 9.61 -11.24 2.29
C ASP A 109 8.24 -10.55 2.49
N SER A 110 7.31 -10.79 1.57
CA SER A 110 5.98 -10.13 1.57
C SER A 110 5.02 -10.64 2.66
N ILE A 111 5.40 -11.68 3.38
CA ILE A 111 4.66 -12.35 4.43
C ILE A 111 5.43 -12.12 5.72
N ASN A 112 4.96 -11.18 6.53
CA ASN A 112 5.48 -10.92 7.88
C ASN A 112 5.21 -12.12 8.82
N ASP A 113 5.93 -13.22 8.67
CA ASP A 113 5.75 -14.47 9.41
C ASP A 113 6.89 -14.76 10.40
N GLY A 114 7.94 -13.95 10.39
CA GLY A 114 9.06 -14.05 11.31
C GLY A 114 10.05 -15.16 10.95
N PHE A 115 10.10 -15.56 9.69
CA PHE A 115 11.15 -16.42 9.15
C PHE A 115 12.19 -15.62 8.36
N HIS A 116 13.45 -16.06 8.40
CA HIS A 116 14.55 -15.45 7.66
C HIS A 116 15.67 -16.49 7.43
N VAL A 117 16.48 -16.30 6.38
CA VAL A 117 17.65 -17.14 6.08
C VAL A 117 18.88 -16.61 6.83
N PHE A 118 19.41 -17.37 7.77
CA PHE A 118 20.57 -17.01 8.57
C PHE A 118 21.85 -17.69 8.08
N ASP A 119 22.92 -16.90 8.02
CA ASP A 119 24.29 -17.42 7.97
C ASP A 119 24.84 -17.51 9.39
N LEU A 120 24.75 -18.71 9.97
CA LEU A 120 25.20 -19.01 11.34
C LEU A 120 26.72 -18.85 11.49
N THR A 121 27.46 -18.98 10.39
CA THR A 121 28.94 -18.91 10.41
C THR A 121 29.46 -17.51 10.83
N GLN A 122 28.60 -16.48 10.70
CA GLN A 122 28.90 -15.13 11.18
C GLN A 122 29.17 -15.06 12.69
N ALA A 123 28.61 -16.00 13.46
CA ALA A 123 28.81 -16.06 14.90
C ALA A 123 29.98 -16.98 15.33
N SER A 124 30.49 -17.86 14.45
CA SER A 124 31.46 -18.90 14.83
C SER A 124 32.75 -18.34 15.43
N ALA A 125 33.31 -17.27 14.85
CA ALA A 125 34.53 -16.65 15.37
C ALA A 125 34.34 -16.05 16.77
N ILE A 126 33.13 -15.59 17.09
CA ILE A 126 32.80 -15.05 18.41
C ILE A 126 32.77 -16.19 19.44
N PHE A 127 32.16 -17.34 19.10
CA PHE A 127 32.16 -18.51 19.98
C PHE A 127 33.56 -19.06 20.24
N ILE A 128 34.41 -19.16 19.21
CA ILE A 128 35.80 -19.62 19.36
C ILE A 128 36.61 -18.67 20.26
N ALA A 129 36.34 -17.36 20.19
CA ALA A 129 37.05 -16.35 20.98
C ALA A 129 36.80 -16.46 22.50
N GLU A 130 35.77 -17.18 22.93
CA GLU A 130 35.51 -17.46 24.35
C GLU A 130 36.45 -18.53 24.94
N PHE A 131 37.22 -19.23 24.10
CA PHE A 131 38.15 -20.28 24.50
C PHE A 131 39.63 -19.86 24.30
N PRO A 132 40.59 -20.52 25.00
CA PRO A 132 42.00 -20.16 24.91
C PRO A 132 42.57 -20.17 23.48
N LEU A 133 43.36 -19.14 23.15
CA LEU A 133 44.00 -19.01 21.84
C LEU A 133 45.00 -20.16 21.54
N GLY A 134 45.16 -20.47 20.25
CA GLY A 134 46.11 -21.47 19.76
C GLY A 134 45.56 -22.90 19.67
N GLN A 135 44.27 -23.07 19.93
CA GLN A 135 43.53 -24.32 19.69
C GLN A 135 43.00 -24.36 18.25
N ASN A 136 42.89 -25.55 17.68
CA ASN A 136 42.26 -25.79 16.39
C ASN A 136 40.78 -26.15 16.64
N LEU A 137 39.91 -25.14 16.70
CA LEU A 137 38.52 -25.30 17.10
C LEU A 137 37.54 -25.06 15.94
N SER A 138 36.47 -25.84 15.94
CA SER A 138 35.32 -25.73 15.05
C SER A 138 34.04 -25.42 15.85
N VAL A 139 32.99 -24.95 15.15
CA VAL A 139 31.69 -24.64 15.75
C VAL A 139 30.60 -25.41 15.02
N HIS A 140 29.76 -26.08 15.79
CA HIS A 140 28.66 -26.90 15.31
C HIS A 140 27.35 -26.41 15.95
N TYR A 141 26.26 -26.47 15.19
CA TYR A 141 24.98 -25.93 15.60
C TYR A 141 23.90 -27.01 15.62
N PHE A 142 23.06 -26.97 16.65
CA PHE A 142 22.03 -27.97 16.92
C PHE A 142 20.74 -27.31 17.41
N ARG A 143 19.63 -28.03 17.27
CA ARG A 143 18.30 -27.55 17.69
C ARG A 143 18.05 -27.73 19.18
N ASN A 144 18.74 -28.67 19.81
CA ASN A 144 18.55 -29.02 21.22
C ASN A 144 19.85 -29.54 21.84
N LEU A 145 19.86 -29.63 23.17
CA LEU A 145 21.01 -30.07 23.96
C LEU A 145 21.41 -31.52 23.66
N THR A 146 20.45 -32.44 23.58
CA THR A 146 20.73 -33.87 23.40
C THR A 146 21.47 -34.13 22.09
N ASP A 147 21.01 -33.50 21.01
CA ASP A 147 21.66 -33.55 19.70
C ASP A 147 23.08 -32.96 19.76
N ALA A 148 23.29 -31.83 20.43
CA ALA A 148 24.62 -31.24 20.59
C ALA A 148 25.59 -32.09 21.45
N GLN A 149 25.05 -32.77 22.46
CA GLN A 149 25.83 -33.58 23.40
C GLN A 149 26.21 -34.93 22.82
N LEU A 150 25.36 -35.49 21.95
CA LEU A 150 25.57 -36.77 21.26
C LEU A 150 26.05 -36.61 19.81
N GLU A 151 26.21 -35.37 19.34
CA GLU A 151 26.61 -35.02 17.97
C GLU A 151 25.67 -35.60 16.90
N GLN A 152 24.37 -35.49 17.14
CA GLN A 152 23.32 -36.00 16.25
C GLN A 152 22.57 -34.85 15.58
N ASN A 153 22.08 -35.08 14.36
CA ASN A 153 21.20 -34.13 13.65
C ASN A 153 21.77 -32.70 13.52
N GLU A 154 23.08 -32.59 13.32
CA GLU A 154 23.76 -31.31 13.14
C GLU A 154 23.11 -30.47 12.02
N ILE A 155 23.04 -29.15 12.23
CA ILE A 155 22.72 -28.21 11.17
C ILE A 155 23.91 -28.12 10.20
N THR A 156 23.82 -28.85 9.08
CA THR A 156 24.87 -28.89 8.05
C THR A 156 24.81 -27.70 7.08
N SER A 157 23.62 -27.15 6.84
CA SER A 157 23.37 -25.95 6.05
C SER A 157 23.56 -24.67 6.88
N GLN A 158 24.78 -24.44 7.38
CA GLN A 158 25.05 -23.35 8.33
C GLN A 158 24.98 -21.96 7.70
N ALA A 159 25.24 -21.81 6.40
CA ALA A 159 25.27 -20.51 5.73
C ALA A 159 23.89 -20.04 5.22
N ASP A 160 22.91 -20.94 5.21
CA ASP A 160 21.58 -20.79 4.62
C ASP A 160 20.49 -21.40 5.50
N TYR A 161 20.67 -21.37 6.82
CA TYR A 161 19.75 -21.95 7.78
C TYR A 161 18.50 -21.07 7.95
N VAL A 162 17.32 -21.61 7.69
CA VAL A 162 16.04 -20.95 8.00
C VAL A 162 15.64 -21.30 9.43
N ASN A 163 15.25 -20.32 10.23
CA ASN A 163 14.71 -20.59 11.56
C ASN A 163 13.46 -21.48 11.48
N GLU A 164 13.26 -22.32 12.48
CA GLU A 164 12.13 -23.28 12.54
C GLU A 164 11.01 -22.79 13.49
N THR A 165 11.33 -21.79 14.33
CA THR A 165 10.38 -21.11 15.21
C THR A 165 10.28 -19.65 14.78
N PRO A 166 9.08 -19.12 14.50
CA PRO A 166 8.91 -17.75 14.03
C PRO A 166 9.34 -16.72 15.09
N PHE A 167 9.83 -15.57 14.63
CA PHE A 167 10.30 -14.40 15.39
C PHE A 167 11.56 -14.62 16.23
N SER A 168 11.69 -15.76 16.90
CA SER A 168 12.87 -16.08 17.71
C SER A 168 13.09 -17.58 17.85
N GLN A 169 14.33 -18.00 17.61
CA GLN A 169 14.78 -19.38 17.82
C GLN A 169 16.14 -19.38 18.51
N VAL A 170 16.26 -20.13 19.61
CA VAL A 170 17.54 -20.40 20.25
C VAL A 170 18.12 -21.70 19.72
N LEU A 171 19.37 -21.68 19.28
CA LEU A 171 20.15 -22.83 18.86
C LEU A 171 21.21 -23.17 19.91
N TYR A 172 21.51 -24.46 20.00
CA TYR A 172 22.61 -24.99 20.80
C TYR A 172 23.89 -24.95 19.98
N VAL A 173 24.94 -24.43 20.58
CA VAL A 173 26.26 -24.29 20.00
C VAL A 173 27.17 -25.29 20.69
N ARG A 174 27.90 -26.08 19.91
CA ARG A 174 28.99 -26.94 20.37
C ARG A 174 30.29 -26.40 19.78
N VAL A 175 31.30 -26.22 20.63
CA VAL A 175 32.66 -25.92 20.20
C VAL A 175 33.52 -27.13 20.53
N GLU A 176 34.26 -27.62 19.54
CA GLU A 176 35.11 -28.79 19.68
C GLU A 176 36.45 -28.60 19.00
N SER A 177 37.39 -29.48 19.35
CA SER A 177 38.73 -29.51 18.78
C SER A 177 38.78 -30.39 17.54
N ASP A 178 39.14 -29.80 16.40
CA ASP A 178 39.37 -30.51 15.13
C ASP A 178 40.55 -31.50 15.22
N ASP A 179 41.41 -31.38 16.24
CA ASP A 179 42.56 -32.25 16.42
C ASP A 179 42.18 -33.63 16.99
N ASN A 180 41.10 -33.72 17.78
CA ASN A 180 40.78 -34.92 18.56
C ASN A 180 39.31 -35.06 19.01
N GLY A 181 38.39 -34.21 18.53
CA GLY A 181 36.97 -34.23 18.89
C GLY A 181 36.67 -33.84 20.34
N GLU A 182 37.63 -33.27 21.07
CA GLU A 182 37.38 -32.86 22.46
C GLU A 182 36.36 -31.73 22.53
N CYS A 183 35.31 -31.91 23.33
CA CYS A 183 34.32 -30.87 23.60
C CYS A 183 34.90 -29.74 24.46
N PHE A 184 34.80 -28.50 23.99
CA PHE A 184 35.21 -27.29 24.71
C PHE A 184 34.04 -26.60 25.41
N GLY A 185 32.84 -26.64 24.82
CA GLY A 185 31.64 -26.12 25.46
C GLY A 185 30.40 -26.43 24.65
N ILE A 186 29.26 -26.58 25.34
CA ILE A 186 27.94 -26.76 24.75
C ILE A 186 26.97 -25.83 25.45
N GLY A 187 26.03 -25.25 24.72
CA GLY A 187 24.88 -24.62 25.34
C GLY A 187 24.03 -23.77 24.41
N PRO A 188 22.90 -23.23 24.91
CA PRO A 188 21.95 -22.44 24.13
C PRO A 188 22.47 -21.01 23.92
N HIS A 189 23.54 -20.87 23.13
CA HIS A 189 24.34 -19.65 23.03
C HIS A 189 24.11 -18.84 21.75
N LEU A 190 23.24 -19.27 20.85
CA LEU A 190 22.88 -18.51 19.65
C LEU A 190 21.37 -18.24 19.63
N ASN A 191 20.97 -16.97 19.74
CA ASN A 191 19.60 -16.55 19.49
C ASN A 191 19.48 -15.98 18.08
N LEU A 192 18.57 -16.54 17.29
CA LEU A 192 18.14 -16.00 16.01
C LEU A 192 16.89 -15.16 16.25
N SER A 193 16.88 -13.93 15.73
CA SER A 193 15.81 -12.96 15.97
C SER A 193 15.38 -12.35 14.65
N VAL A 194 14.08 -12.38 14.36
CA VAL A 194 13.47 -11.82 13.15
C VAL A 194 12.48 -10.74 13.54
N HIS A 195 12.71 -9.53 13.03
CA HIS A 195 11.86 -8.37 13.26
C HIS A 195 10.92 -8.14 12.08
N LEU A 196 9.62 -8.04 12.35
CA LEU A 196 8.61 -7.81 11.31
C LEU A 196 8.83 -6.49 10.58
N LEU A 197 8.49 -6.48 9.28
CA LEU A 197 8.41 -5.26 8.50
C LEU A 197 7.24 -4.39 8.99
N PRO A 198 7.38 -3.05 8.98
CA PRO A 198 6.28 -2.15 9.28
C PRO A 198 5.05 -2.38 8.40
N GLU A 199 3.88 -2.39 9.01
CA GLU A 199 2.58 -2.54 8.34
C GLU A 199 1.69 -1.33 8.65
N PHE A 200 1.18 -0.67 7.60
CA PHE A 200 0.33 0.50 7.68
C PHE A 200 -0.49 0.65 6.39
N GLU A 201 -1.50 1.52 6.41
CA GLU A 201 -2.39 1.78 5.28
C GLU A 201 -2.32 3.26 4.85
N VAL A 202 -2.61 3.50 3.57
CA VAL A 202 -2.70 4.84 2.95
C VAL A 202 -3.84 4.83 1.93
N ASP A 203 -4.54 5.94 1.79
CA ASP A 203 -5.53 6.11 0.73
C ASP A 203 -4.86 6.06 -0.65
N GLN A 204 -5.24 5.07 -1.47
CA GLN A 204 -4.59 4.82 -2.76
C GLN A 204 -4.96 5.85 -3.85
N THR A 205 -5.97 6.66 -3.60
CA THR A 205 -6.45 7.69 -4.51
C THR A 205 -6.72 8.97 -3.75
N ALA A 206 -6.14 10.07 -4.22
CA ALA A 206 -6.45 11.40 -3.72
C ALA A 206 -6.66 12.37 -4.87
N ILE A 207 -7.52 13.36 -4.65
CA ILE A 207 -7.79 14.43 -5.61
C ILE A 207 -7.12 15.69 -5.10
N TYR A 208 -6.26 16.29 -5.94
CA TYR A 208 -5.74 17.63 -5.71
C TYR A 208 -6.55 18.63 -6.56
N CYS A 209 -7.33 19.47 -5.88
CA CYS A 209 -7.97 20.60 -6.53
C CYS A 209 -6.90 21.66 -6.79
N MET A 210 -6.72 22.10 -8.04
CA MET A 210 -5.69 23.10 -8.39
C MET A 210 -6.09 24.54 -8.00
N ASP A 211 -6.53 24.73 -6.76
CA ASP A 211 -6.92 26.01 -6.15
C ASP A 211 -5.81 26.62 -5.27
N ASN A 212 -4.60 26.06 -5.37
CA ASN A 212 -3.43 26.37 -4.53
C ASN A 212 -3.60 26.04 -3.03
N GLN A 213 -4.59 25.23 -2.64
CA GLN A 213 -4.67 24.67 -1.29
C GLN A 213 -4.09 23.26 -1.27
N PRO A 214 -3.02 22.99 -0.51
CA PRO A 214 -2.48 21.64 -0.44
C PRO A 214 -3.49 20.66 0.17
N ILE A 215 -3.47 19.43 -0.31
CA ILE A 215 -4.15 18.31 0.36
C ILE A 215 -3.20 17.65 1.34
N THR A 216 -3.74 17.10 2.43
CA THR A 216 -2.96 16.32 3.39
C THR A 216 -3.26 14.84 3.21
N LEU A 217 -2.23 14.08 2.88
CA LEU A 217 -2.25 12.63 2.93
C LEU A 217 -1.83 12.17 4.32
N LEU A 218 -2.37 11.04 4.76
CA LEU A 218 -2.03 10.45 6.05
C LEU A 218 -1.89 8.93 5.96
N THR A 219 -0.99 8.39 6.74
CA THR A 219 -0.95 6.95 7.04
C THR A 219 -1.96 6.63 8.15
N PHE A 220 -2.60 5.46 8.09
CA PHE A 220 -3.51 4.99 9.13
C PHE A 220 -3.30 3.49 9.43
N ASN A 221 -3.92 3.03 10.52
CA ASN A 221 -3.82 1.66 11.03
C ASN A 221 -2.37 1.11 11.17
N PRO A 222 -1.38 1.88 11.69
CA PRO A 222 -0.04 1.34 11.85
C PRO A 222 0.00 0.27 12.94
N ASN A 223 0.60 -0.88 12.64
CA ASN A 223 0.81 -1.98 13.60
C ASN A 223 2.07 -1.77 14.47
N GLY A 224 2.34 -0.53 14.87
CA GLY A 224 3.55 -0.16 15.59
C GLY A 224 3.82 1.34 15.59
N VAL A 225 4.99 1.71 16.09
CA VAL A 225 5.49 3.08 16.04
C VAL A 225 6.59 3.12 14.98
N TYR A 226 6.35 3.87 13.92
CA TYR A 226 7.24 3.95 12.76
C TYR A 226 7.61 5.40 12.45
N ASN A 227 8.80 5.55 11.87
CA ASN A 227 9.16 6.74 11.12
C ASN A 227 8.68 6.55 9.68
N TYR A 228 8.35 7.64 8.99
CA TYR A 228 7.87 7.58 7.61
C TYR A 228 8.77 8.42 6.73
N GLU A 229 8.90 8.03 5.46
CA GLU A 229 9.55 8.82 4.42
C GLU A 229 8.64 8.81 3.19
N TRP A 230 8.13 9.99 2.83
CA TRP A 230 7.31 10.19 1.64
C TRP A 230 8.18 10.75 0.52
N LYS A 231 8.07 10.17 -0.68
CA LYS A 231 8.79 10.62 -1.88
C LYS A 231 7.83 10.89 -3.04
N ASP A 232 8.18 11.87 -3.86
CA ASP A 232 7.54 12.11 -5.15
C ASP A 232 8.04 11.16 -6.26
N ASP A 233 7.48 11.27 -7.46
CA ASP A 233 7.83 10.48 -8.66
C ASP A 233 9.31 10.62 -9.09
N ASN A 234 10.00 11.69 -8.65
CA ASN A 234 11.43 11.91 -8.89
C ASN A 234 12.32 11.34 -7.78
N GLY A 235 11.73 10.73 -6.75
CA GLY A 235 12.43 10.21 -5.57
C GLY A 235 12.84 11.28 -4.56
N ILE A 236 12.33 12.51 -4.67
CA ILE A 236 12.61 13.60 -3.73
C ILE A 236 11.76 13.40 -2.48
N VAL A 237 12.39 13.47 -1.31
CA VAL A 237 11.69 13.38 -0.03
C VAL A 237 10.86 14.64 0.21
N ILE A 238 9.55 14.47 0.40
CA ILE A 238 8.58 15.54 0.62
C ILE A 238 8.10 15.63 2.07
N SER A 239 8.15 14.52 2.83
CA SER A 239 7.79 14.51 4.25
C SER A 239 8.47 13.36 4.98
N ASN A 240 8.73 13.56 6.27
CA ASN A 240 9.19 12.52 7.20
C ASN A 240 8.21 12.31 8.37
N LEU A 241 6.97 12.75 8.21
CA LEU A 241 5.90 12.63 9.20
C LEU A 241 4.91 11.53 8.77
N PRO A 242 4.00 11.09 9.65
CA PRO A 242 2.87 10.23 9.25
C PRO A 242 1.90 10.88 8.26
N THR A 243 2.15 12.14 7.87
CA THR A 243 1.37 12.90 6.91
C THR A 243 2.26 13.59 5.89
N ALA A 244 1.73 13.89 4.71
CA ALA A 244 2.40 14.68 3.67
C ALA A 244 1.45 15.71 3.07
N GLU A 245 1.93 16.94 2.85
CA GLU A 245 1.20 17.98 2.13
C GLU A 245 1.56 17.92 0.65
N ILE A 246 0.54 17.79 -0.20
CA ILE A 246 0.69 17.65 -1.66
C ILE A 246 0.06 18.86 -2.34
N SER A 247 0.77 19.44 -3.32
CA SER A 247 0.31 20.59 -4.10
C SER A 247 0.44 20.40 -5.62
N VAL A 248 0.74 19.18 -6.07
CA VAL A 248 0.88 18.83 -7.48
C VAL A 248 0.35 17.40 -7.64
N GLY A 249 -0.29 17.10 -8.77
CA GLY A 249 -0.63 15.73 -9.10
C GLY A 249 0.59 14.90 -9.48
N GLY A 250 0.47 13.59 -9.35
CA GLY A 250 1.55 12.66 -9.67
C GLY A 250 1.50 11.37 -8.87
N ASN A 251 2.54 10.56 -9.02
CA ASN A 251 2.74 9.37 -8.23
C ASN A 251 3.60 9.70 -7.01
N TYR A 252 3.28 9.05 -5.91
CA TYR A 252 3.99 9.19 -4.66
C TYR A 252 4.19 7.83 -4.04
N THR A 253 5.23 7.74 -3.22
CA THR A 253 5.55 6.55 -2.44
C THR A 253 5.77 6.92 -1.00
N VAL A 254 5.42 6.01 -0.09
CA VAL A 254 5.79 6.11 1.32
C VAL A 254 6.37 4.79 1.80
N VAL A 255 7.44 4.91 2.58
CA VAL A 255 8.10 3.81 3.28
C VAL A 255 8.03 4.10 4.78
N ALA A 256 7.75 3.08 5.58
CA ALA A 256 7.82 3.15 7.03
C ALA A 256 9.05 2.40 7.55
N THR A 257 9.67 2.90 8.62
CA THR A 257 10.84 2.28 9.27
C THR A 257 10.57 2.04 10.74
N SER A 258 10.81 0.81 11.21
CA SER A 258 10.66 0.42 12.62
C SER A 258 11.79 0.91 13.52
N SER A 259 11.63 0.80 14.84
CA SER A 259 12.70 1.06 15.81
C SER A 259 13.91 0.12 15.68
N PHE A 260 13.73 -1.02 15.03
CA PHE A 260 14.78 -2.00 14.74
C PHE A 260 15.47 -1.74 13.39
N GLY A 261 15.02 -0.72 12.63
CA GLY A 261 15.58 -0.39 11.32
C GLY A 261 14.96 -1.16 10.16
N CYS A 262 13.88 -1.92 10.37
CA CYS A 262 13.19 -2.63 9.30
C CYS A 262 12.32 -1.68 8.48
N GLU A 263 12.45 -1.73 7.15
CA GLU A 263 11.72 -0.90 6.22
C GLU A 263 10.57 -1.66 5.58
N SER A 264 9.38 -1.06 5.50
CA SER A 264 8.28 -1.63 4.74
C SER A 264 8.61 -1.69 3.26
N PHE A 265 7.89 -2.53 2.51
CA PHE A 265 7.80 -2.31 1.07
C PHE A 265 7.22 -0.92 0.77
N PRO A 266 7.67 -0.24 -0.31
CA PRO A 266 7.11 1.04 -0.71
C PRO A 266 5.63 0.93 -1.07
N VAL A 267 4.78 1.72 -0.42
CA VAL A 267 3.37 1.85 -0.78
C VAL A 267 3.24 2.97 -1.79
N SER A 268 2.78 2.65 -3.00
CA SER A 268 2.59 3.61 -4.10
C SER A 268 1.12 4.01 -4.25
N PHE A 269 0.87 5.28 -4.56
CA PHE A 269 -0.47 5.80 -4.83
C PHE A 269 -0.41 7.00 -5.78
N THR A 270 -1.56 7.39 -6.35
CA THR A 270 -1.64 8.47 -7.34
C THR A 270 -2.54 9.60 -6.85
N VAL A 271 -2.04 10.83 -6.99
CA VAL A 271 -2.80 12.06 -6.78
C VAL A 271 -3.23 12.59 -8.14
N VAL A 272 -4.55 12.67 -8.36
CA VAL A 272 -5.14 13.14 -9.62
C VAL A 272 -5.51 14.62 -9.47
N GLU A 273 -5.15 15.43 -10.45
CA GLU A 273 -5.52 16.84 -10.47
C GLU A 273 -6.96 17.02 -10.98
N SER A 274 -7.69 17.96 -10.37
CA SER A 274 -8.99 18.40 -10.87
C SER A 274 -9.15 19.91 -10.64
N THR A 275 -10.03 20.56 -11.40
CA THR A 275 -10.34 21.99 -11.29
C THR A 275 -11.83 22.20 -11.22
N ILE A 276 -12.23 23.29 -10.55
CA ILE A 276 -13.52 23.90 -10.84
C ILE A 276 -13.61 24.19 -12.35
N ALA A 277 -14.79 23.98 -12.94
CA ALA A 277 -14.98 24.23 -14.35
C ALA A 277 -14.75 25.71 -14.69
N ASP A 278 -14.01 25.98 -15.76
CA ASP A 278 -13.90 27.29 -16.39
C ASP A 278 -14.93 27.36 -17.53
N ILE A 279 -16.12 27.87 -17.23
CA ILE A 279 -17.22 28.00 -18.19
C ILE A 279 -17.43 29.47 -18.55
N GLY A 280 -17.40 29.79 -19.84
CA GLY A 280 -17.69 31.11 -20.40
C GLY A 280 -18.73 31.08 -21.52
N ASP A 281 -19.07 32.25 -22.03
CA ASP A 281 -20.06 32.41 -23.10
C ASP A 281 -19.68 31.63 -24.38
N ASP A 282 -18.39 31.56 -24.70
CA ASP A 282 -17.86 30.84 -25.88
C ASP A 282 -18.05 29.32 -25.80
N ASP A 283 -18.33 28.79 -24.61
CA ASP A 283 -18.56 27.36 -24.38
C ASP A 283 -20.02 26.96 -24.53
N VAL A 284 -20.93 27.94 -24.61
CA VAL A 284 -22.36 27.69 -24.64
C VAL A 284 -22.96 28.02 -26.00
N THR A 285 -23.62 27.03 -26.59
CA THR A 285 -24.42 27.22 -27.80
C THR A 285 -25.90 27.22 -27.44
N ILE A 286 -26.58 28.33 -27.73
CA ILE A 286 -28.01 28.49 -27.52
C ILE A 286 -28.73 28.46 -28.86
N GLU A 287 -29.67 27.54 -29.02
CA GLU A 287 -30.62 27.56 -30.13
C GLU A 287 -31.98 28.05 -29.64
N ASP A 288 -32.24 29.32 -29.87
CA ASP A 288 -33.43 30.04 -29.41
C ASP A 288 -34.47 30.26 -30.53
N ILE A 289 -35.61 30.87 -30.18
CA ILE A 289 -36.65 31.29 -31.16
C ILE A 289 -37.32 30.09 -31.87
N ARG A 290 -37.36 28.92 -31.24
CA ARG A 290 -37.95 27.70 -31.81
C ARG A 290 -39.06 27.16 -30.89
N ASP A 291 -39.80 26.16 -31.36
CA ASP A 291 -40.78 25.47 -30.49
C ASP A 291 -40.07 24.70 -29.36
N ASN A 292 -38.83 24.28 -29.58
CA ASN A 292 -37.95 23.67 -28.60
C ASN A 292 -36.62 24.45 -28.60
N ASN A 293 -36.41 25.29 -27.58
CA ASN A 293 -35.12 25.93 -27.40
C ASN A 293 -34.17 24.98 -26.68
N THR A 294 -32.88 25.04 -27.03
CA THR A 294 -31.86 24.16 -26.46
C THR A 294 -30.65 24.94 -26.00
N ILE A 295 -29.97 24.41 -24.99
CA ILE A 295 -28.66 24.88 -24.53
C ILE A 295 -27.72 23.68 -24.63
N ALA A 296 -26.61 23.84 -25.34
CA ALA A 296 -25.53 22.85 -25.41
C ALA A 296 -24.25 23.47 -24.84
N ILE A 297 -23.52 22.72 -24.03
CA ILE A 297 -22.27 23.14 -23.38
C ILE A 297 -21.12 22.35 -24.01
N ASN A 298 -20.07 23.04 -24.44
CA ASN A 298 -18.89 22.42 -25.03
C ASN A 298 -17.93 21.95 -23.93
N ASN A 299 -18.09 20.70 -23.51
CA ASN A 299 -17.16 20.02 -22.62
C ASN A 299 -16.19 19.07 -23.36
N ALA A 300 -16.05 19.20 -24.69
CA ALA A 300 -15.14 18.34 -25.44
C ALA A 300 -13.68 18.77 -25.25
N ASN A 301 -12.75 17.81 -25.24
CA ASN A 301 -11.31 18.06 -25.15
C ASN A 301 -10.87 18.89 -23.92
N ASN A 302 -11.51 18.68 -22.76
CA ASN A 302 -11.19 19.39 -21.51
C ASN A 302 -11.32 20.91 -21.63
N ASN A 303 -12.25 21.38 -22.47
CA ASN A 303 -12.47 22.79 -22.71
C ASN A 303 -12.90 23.55 -21.44
N LEU A 304 -13.57 22.88 -20.50
CA LEU A 304 -13.96 23.45 -19.21
C LEU A 304 -12.90 23.28 -18.10
N GLY A 305 -11.71 22.75 -18.41
CA GLY A 305 -10.67 22.50 -17.41
C GLY A 305 -10.34 21.02 -17.22
N ILE A 306 -9.49 20.75 -16.22
CA ILE A 306 -9.01 19.40 -15.91
C ILE A 306 -10.01 18.79 -14.93
N GLY A 307 -10.80 17.82 -15.36
CA GLY A 307 -11.76 17.17 -14.49
C GLY A 307 -12.90 16.50 -15.24
N GLU A 308 -13.80 15.89 -14.49
CA GLU A 308 -15.04 15.30 -15.00
C GLU A 308 -16.22 16.10 -14.43
N TYR A 309 -17.11 16.56 -15.31
CA TYR A 309 -18.14 17.52 -14.95
C TYR A 309 -19.56 16.96 -15.11
N GLU A 310 -20.47 17.44 -14.29
CA GLU A 310 -21.92 17.23 -14.39
C GLU A 310 -22.65 18.58 -14.43
N PHE A 311 -23.82 18.62 -15.07
CA PHE A 311 -24.48 19.87 -15.46
C PHE A 311 -25.90 19.96 -14.89
N ALA A 312 -26.29 21.13 -14.40
CA ALA A 312 -27.66 21.45 -14.00
C ALA A 312 -28.10 22.81 -14.55
N LEU A 313 -29.42 23.02 -14.64
CA LEU A 313 -30.02 24.27 -15.11
C LEU A 313 -30.92 24.86 -14.01
N ASP A 314 -30.75 26.15 -13.74
CA ASP A 314 -31.54 27.01 -12.83
C ASP A 314 -31.57 26.63 -11.34
N ASN A 315 -31.05 25.46 -10.97
CA ASN A 315 -31.08 24.99 -9.59
C ASN A 315 -29.73 24.37 -9.19
N ILE A 316 -28.97 25.10 -8.37
CA ILE A 316 -27.66 24.68 -7.85
C ILE A 316 -27.70 23.39 -7.02
N ILE A 317 -28.82 23.12 -6.33
CA ILE A 317 -29.05 21.89 -5.56
C ILE A 317 -29.96 20.90 -6.31
N GLY A 318 -30.18 21.14 -7.60
CA GLY A 318 -31.04 20.35 -8.47
C GLY A 318 -30.43 19.02 -8.88
N TYR A 319 -31.08 18.39 -9.84
CA TYR A 319 -30.54 17.19 -10.49
C TYR A 319 -29.47 17.60 -11.50
N TYR A 320 -28.29 16.99 -11.37
CA TYR A 320 -27.21 17.11 -12.34
C TYR A 320 -27.23 15.92 -13.29
N GLN A 321 -26.85 16.18 -14.55
CA GLN A 321 -26.75 15.18 -15.62
C GLN A 321 -25.36 15.20 -16.24
N ASP A 322 -24.90 14.05 -16.74
CA ASP A 322 -23.61 13.92 -17.43
C ASP A 322 -23.63 14.53 -18.83
N GLU A 323 -24.78 14.49 -19.49
CA GLU A 323 -24.95 15.03 -20.82
C GLU A 323 -24.96 16.57 -20.79
N PRO A 324 -24.05 17.26 -21.50
CA PRO A 324 -23.95 18.72 -21.50
C PRO A 324 -25.00 19.36 -22.44
N PHE A 325 -26.25 18.92 -22.36
CA PHE A 325 -27.33 19.32 -23.26
C PHE A 325 -28.68 19.41 -22.54
N PHE A 326 -29.33 20.57 -22.67
CA PHE A 326 -30.67 20.84 -22.18
C PHE A 326 -31.62 21.11 -23.34
N SER A 327 -32.81 20.50 -23.29
CA SER A 327 -33.88 20.71 -24.26
C SER A 327 -35.14 21.21 -23.59
N ASN A 328 -36.05 21.76 -24.39
CA ASN A 328 -37.29 22.41 -23.99
C ASN A 328 -37.05 23.55 -22.99
N VAL A 329 -35.95 24.29 -23.19
CA VAL A 329 -35.58 25.41 -22.34
C VAL A 329 -36.55 26.56 -22.58
N THR A 330 -37.08 27.11 -21.49
CA THR A 330 -38.01 28.24 -21.58
C THR A 330 -37.31 29.50 -22.07
N ALA A 331 -38.05 30.44 -22.64
CA ALA A 331 -37.48 31.74 -22.96
C ALA A 331 -37.33 32.58 -21.68
N GLY A 332 -36.16 33.17 -21.45
CA GLY A 332 -35.86 33.88 -20.22
C GLY A 332 -34.38 33.88 -19.87
N VAL A 333 -34.10 34.28 -18.62
CA VAL A 333 -32.77 34.19 -18.00
C VAL A 333 -32.65 32.80 -17.40
N HIS A 334 -31.54 32.14 -17.65
CA HIS A 334 -31.21 30.82 -17.12
C HIS A 334 -29.82 30.84 -16.49
N THR A 335 -29.59 29.98 -15.51
CA THR A 335 -28.26 29.81 -14.91
C THR A 335 -27.81 28.37 -15.11
N ILE A 336 -26.72 28.18 -15.83
CA ILE A 336 -26.04 26.90 -15.97
C ILE A 336 -25.17 26.70 -14.74
N TYR A 337 -25.23 25.52 -14.13
CA TYR A 337 -24.33 25.08 -13.08
C TYR A 337 -23.49 23.92 -13.59
N VAL A 338 -22.17 24.01 -13.43
CA VAL A 338 -21.21 22.98 -13.80
C VAL A 338 -20.48 22.53 -12.55
N LYS A 339 -20.70 21.29 -12.14
CA LYS A 339 -20.13 20.73 -10.91
C LYS A 339 -19.03 19.74 -11.25
N ASP A 340 -17.87 19.91 -10.62
CA ASP A 340 -16.78 18.95 -10.69
C ASP A 340 -17.13 17.70 -9.86
N LYS A 341 -17.04 16.51 -10.49
CA LYS A 341 -17.36 15.22 -9.86
C LYS A 341 -16.34 14.82 -8.80
N ASN A 342 -15.11 15.34 -8.89
CA ASN A 342 -14.05 15.11 -7.92
C ASN A 342 -14.16 16.05 -6.69
N GLY A 343 -15.16 16.95 -6.67
CA GLY A 343 -15.50 17.77 -5.51
C GLY A 343 -14.82 19.14 -5.45
N CYS A 344 -14.16 19.59 -6.52
CA CYS A 344 -13.41 20.86 -6.51
C CYS A 344 -14.29 22.12 -6.59
N GLY A 345 -15.59 21.99 -6.84
CA GLY A 345 -16.54 23.08 -6.74
C GLY A 345 -17.61 23.08 -7.81
N ILE A 346 -18.38 24.18 -7.85
CA ILE A 346 -19.46 24.41 -8.80
C ILE A 346 -19.24 25.77 -9.45
N ALA A 347 -19.03 25.78 -10.76
CA ALA A 347 -19.04 26.98 -11.57
C ALA A 347 -20.46 27.30 -12.03
N GLN A 348 -20.71 28.57 -12.35
CA GLN A 348 -22.01 28.99 -12.87
C GLN A 348 -21.86 30.03 -13.97
N LEU A 349 -22.76 29.98 -14.95
CA LEU A 349 -22.87 30.97 -16.03
C LEU A 349 -24.33 31.35 -16.22
N GLU A 350 -24.62 32.66 -16.22
CA GLU A 350 -25.94 33.17 -16.58
C GLU A 350 -26.04 33.29 -18.10
N VAL A 351 -27.10 32.75 -18.68
CA VAL A 351 -27.34 32.75 -20.13
C VAL A 351 -28.76 33.18 -20.46
N PHE A 352 -28.97 33.67 -21.68
CA PHE A 352 -30.23 34.27 -22.09
C PHE A 352 -30.83 33.55 -23.29
N VAL A 353 -32.00 32.95 -23.10
CA VAL A 353 -32.72 32.24 -24.17
C VAL A 353 -33.81 33.16 -24.73
N LEU A 354 -33.61 33.62 -25.97
CA LEU A 354 -34.59 34.49 -26.62
C LEU A 354 -35.88 33.75 -26.96
N GLY A 355 -36.99 34.44 -26.74
CA GLY A 355 -38.29 33.99 -27.20
C GLY A 355 -39.38 34.98 -26.87
N PHE A 356 -40.63 34.58 -27.04
CA PHE A 356 -41.76 35.48 -26.84
C PHE A 356 -42.98 34.73 -26.34
N PRO A 357 -43.81 35.34 -25.47
CA PRO A 357 -45.09 34.77 -25.08
C PRO A 357 -45.99 34.58 -26.31
N LYS A 358 -46.61 33.40 -26.43
CA LYS A 358 -47.61 33.13 -27.49
C LYS A 358 -48.93 33.88 -27.25
N PHE A 359 -49.18 34.35 -26.02
CA PHE A 359 -50.32 35.20 -25.68
C PHE A 359 -50.03 36.07 -24.47
N PHE A 360 -50.89 37.07 -24.22
CA PHE A 360 -50.91 37.86 -22.99
C PHE A 360 -52.36 38.29 -22.67
N THR A 361 -52.63 38.59 -21.40
CA THR A 361 -53.97 38.87 -20.84
C THR A 361 -53.97 40.21 -20.12
N PRO A 362 -54.12 41.35 -20.84
CA PRO A 362 -54.11 42.67 -20.22
C PRO A 362 -55.43 42.94 -19.48
N ASN A 363 -55.56 42.38 -18.26
CA ASN A 363 -56.72 42.48 -17.37
C ASN A 363 -56.39 43.13 -16.01
N ASN A 364 -55.12 43.50 -15.81
CA ASN A 364 -54.57 44.16 -14.63
C ASN A 364 -54.67 43.31 -13.35
N ASP A 365 -54.52 41.99 -13.48
CA ASP A 365 -54.42 41.05 -12.35
C ASP A 365 -52.98 40.81 -11.88
N GLY A 366 -52.00 41.39 -12.57
CA GLY A 366 -50.57 41.25 -12.31
C GLY A 366 -49.90 40.13 -13.10
N PHE A 367 -50.64 39.32 -13.86
CA PHE A 367 -50.13 38.16 -14.60
C PHE A 367 -50.34 38.31 -16.10
N ASN A 368 -49.24 38.26 -16.87
CA ASN A 368 -49.26 38.41 -18.34
C ASN A 368 -49.96 39.70 -18.82
N ASP A 369 -49.91 40.78 -18.05
CA ASP A 369 -50.57 42.05 -18.39
C ASP A 369 -49.91 42.80 -19.55
N THR A 370 -48.61 42.57 -19.73
CA THR A 370 -47.84 43.14 -20.83
C THR A 370 -47.22 42.04 -21.69
N TRP A 371 -47.01 42.38 -22.96
CA TRP A 371 -46.30 41.54 -23.91
C TRP A 371 -44.95 42.15 -24.27
N ASN A 372 -43.88 41.38 -24.10
CA ASN A 372 -42.53 41.72 -24.53
C ASN A 372 -41.76 40.42 -24.90
N ILE A 373 -40.61 40.57 -25.55
CA ILE A 373 -39.66 39.48 -25.77
C ILE A 373 -39.03 39.09 -24.43
N LYS A 374 -38.79 37.79 -24.24
CA LYS A 374 -38.08 37.21 -23.11
C LYS A 374 -36.64 36.90 -23.51
N GLY A 375 -35.73 36.91 -22.52
CA GLY A 375 -34.29 36.69 -22.76
C GLY A 375 -33.58 37.90 -23.39
N PHE A 376 -34.20 39.08 -23.42
CA PHE A 376 -33.52 40.31 -23.82
C PHE A 376 -32.61 40.78 -22.67
N SER A 377 -31.29 40.76 -22.90
CA SER A 377 -30.27 41.02 -21.88
C SER A 377 -29.39 42.22 -22.21
N ASN A 378 -28.32 42.39 -21.44
CA ASN A 378 -27.25 43.36 -21.69
C ASN A 378 -26.43 43.07 -22.96
N GLU A 379 -26.58 41.91 -23.59
CA GLU A 379 -26.00 41.60 -24.90
C GLU A 379 -26.59 42.48 -26.03
N PHE A 380 -27.74 43.09 -25.79
CA PHE A 380 -28.44 43.93 -26.74
C PHE A 380 -28.46 45.40 -26.31
N THR A 381 -28.46 46.29 -27.30
CA THR A 381 -28.46 47.73 -27.10
C THR A 381 -29.88 48.29 -27.00
N GLN A 382 -29.99 49.50 -26.44
CA GLN A 382 -31.23 50.26 -26.40
C GLN A 382 -31.74 50.71 -27.77
N GLU A 383 -30.97 50.52 -28.85
CA GLU A 383 -31.44 50.77 -30.22
C GLU A 383 -32.42 49.70 -30.69
N SER A 384 -32.51 48.58 -29.97
CA SER A 384 -33.44 47.50 -30.24
C SER A 384 -34.89 47.97 -30.21
N VAL A 385 -35.69 47.47 -31.15
CA VAL A 385 -37.08 47.90 -31.35
C VAL A 385 -37.97 46.74 -31.75
N ILE A 386 -39.20 46.73 -31.23
CA ILE A 386 -40.26 45.79 -31.61
C ILE A 386 -41.41 46.58 -32.24
N PHE A 387 -41.76 46.20 -33.46
CA PHE A 387 -42.94 46.67 -34.17
C PHE A 387 -44.07 45.64 -34.05
N ILE A 388 -45.26 46.07 -33.66
CA ILE A 388 -46.44 45.22 -33.49
C ILE A 388 -47.52 45.64 -34.48
N TYR A 389 -48.07 44.67 -35.21
CA TYR A 389 -49.03 44.84 -36.29
C TYR A 389 -50.31 44.05 -36.01
N ASN A 390 -51.45 44.54 -36.50
CA ASN A 390 -52.69 43.76 -36.50
C ASN A 390 -52.75 42.78 -37.69
N ARG A 391 -53.81 41.95 -37.74
CA ARG A 391 -54.08 40.99 -38.83
C ARG A 391 -54.16 41.57 -40.26
N TYR A 392 -54.24 42.89 -40.40
CA TYR A 392 -54.28 43.57 -41.69
C TYR A 392 -52.92 44.21 -42.07
N GLY A 393 -51.87 43.97 -41.28
CA GLY A 393 -50.55 44.56 -41.49
C GLY A 393 -50.43 46.03 -41.05
N LYS A 394 -51.44 46.59 -40.36
CA LYS A 394 -51.36 47.95 -39.83
C LYS A 394 -50.50 47.97 -38.58
N LEU A 395 -49.48 48.83 -38.54
CA LEU A 395 -48.67 49.09 -37.34
C LEU A 395 -49.55 49.64 -36.22
N ILE A 396 -49.53 48.96 -35.09
CA ILE A 396 -50.28 49.28 -33.87
C ILE A 396 -49.37 49.95 -32.85
N LYS A 397 -48.19 49.38 -32.61
CA LYS A 397 -47.30 49.88 -31.57
C LYS A 397 -45.84 49.67 -31.96
N GLN A 398 -45.00 50.59 -31.52
CA GLN A 398 -43.56 50.43 -31.45
C GLN A 398 -43.17 50.45 -29.97
N ILE A 399 -42.44 49.45 -29.52
CA ILE A 399 -41.92 49.36 -28.15
C ILE A 399 -40.42 49.08 -28.21
N ASN A 400 -39.72 49.44 -27.14
CA ASN A 400 -38.34 49.04 -26.94
C ASN A 400 -38.33 47.88 -25.91
N PRO A 401 -37.64 46.76 -26.22
CA PRO A 401 -37.64 45.57 -25.37
C PRO A 401 -37.01 45.78 -24.00
N SER A 402 -36.24 46.84 -23.77
CA SER A 402 -35.67 47.19 -22.46
C SER A 402 -36.70 47.69 -21.44
N PHE A 403 -37.97 47.90 -21.83
CA PHE A 403 -39.04 48.39 -20.96
C PHE A 403 -40.14 47.33 -20.73
N GLU A 404 -41.19 47.67 -19.99
CA GLU A 404 -42.26 46.75 -19.56
C GLU A 404 -43.04 46.06 -20.69
N GLY A 405 -42.96 46.56 -21.93
CA GLY A 405 -43.62 46.00 -23.10
C GLY A 405 -44.97 46.65 -23.43
N TRP A 406 -45.84 45.90 -24.11
CA TRP A 406 -47.14 46.39 -24.58
C TRP A 406 -48.31 45.84 -23.77
N ASN A 407 -49.13 46.73 -23.21
CA ASN A 407 -50.30 46.40 -22.38
C ASN A 407 -51.62 46.26 -23.17
N GLY A 408 -51.58 46.11 -24.50
CA GLY A 408 -52.79 45.94 -25.30
C GLY A 408 -53.64 47.20 -25.53
N LEU A 409 -53.10 48.39 -25.22
CA LEU A 409 -53.71 49.68 -25.54
C LEU A 409 -53.22 50.23 -26.88
N PHE A 410 -54.13 50.83 -27.65
CA PHE A 410 -53.82 51.63 -28.83
C PHE A 410 -54.55 52.97 -28.75
N ASN A 411 -53.79 54.08 -28.76
CA ASN A 411 -54.31 55.44 -28.58
C ASN A 411 -55.22 55.62 -27.34
N GLY A 412 -54.87 54.95 -26.24
CA GLY A 412 -55.64 54.99 -24.99
C GLY A 412 -56.86 54.06 -24.95
N TYR A 413 -57.18 53.37 -26.05
CA TYR A 413 -58.28 52.42 -26.12
C TYR A 413 -57.80 50.98 -26.00
N MET A 414 -58.58 50.21 -25.25
CA MET A 414 -58.48 48.78 -25.08
C MET A 414 -58.77 48.05 -26.40
N LEU A 415 -57.79 47.34 -26.96
CA LEU A 415 -58.00 46.55 -28.18
C LEU A 415 -58.71 45.22 -27.90
N SER A 416 -59.57 44.76 -28.82
CA SER A 416 -60.26 43.48 -28.70
C SER A 416 -59.30 42.28 -28.80
N SER A 417 -59.72 41.14 -28.24
CA SER A 417 -59.01 39.87 -28.38
C SER A 417 -58.80 39.52 -29.85
N SER A 418 -57.54 39.34 -30.24
CA SER A 418 -57.14 39.08 -31.63
C SER A 418 -55.70 38.60 -31.69
N ASP A 419 -55.28 38.14 -32.86
CA ASP A 419 -53.89 37.86 -33.13
C ASP A 419 -53.17 39.12 -33.63
N TYR A 420 -51.94 39.27 -33.16
CA TYR A 420 -51.02 40.33 -33.52
C TYR A 420 -49.72 39.71 -34.01
N TRP A 421 -49.07 40.39 -34.95
CA TRP A 421 -47.78 40.01 -35.50
C TRP A 421 -46.74 40.98 -35.02
N PHE A 422 -45.51 40.52 -34.83
CA PHE A 422 -44.42 41.42 -34.51
C PHE A 422 -43.20 41.18 -35.37
N VAL A 423 -42.42 42.24 -35.50
CA VAL A 423 -41.05 42.21 -36.03
C VAL A 423 -40.18 42.91 -35.00
N ALA A 424 -39.25 42.18 -34.41
CA ALA A 424 -38.26 42.72 -33.51
C ALA A 424 -36.92 42.81 -34.21
N GLN A 425 -36.29 43.96 -34.11
CA GLN A 425 -34.93 44.22 -34.56
C GLN A 425 -34.11 44.41 -33.30
N LEU A 426 -33.38 43.37 -32.91
CA LEU A 426 -32.54 43.33 -31.72
C LEU A 426 -31.11 43.63 -32.17
N VAL A 427 -30.55 44.73 -31.71
CA VAL A 427 -29.21 45.18 -32.08
C VAL A 427 -28.27 44.76 -30.96
N ASP A 428 -27.30 43.89 -31.23
CA ASP A 428 -26.31 43.48 -30.24
C ASP A 428 -25.27 44.59 -29.98
N GLN A 429 -24.41 44.40 -28.96
CA GLN A 429 -23.35 45.36 -28.61
C GLN A 429 -22.33 45.61 -29.74
N THR A 430 -22.23 44.72 -30.73
CA THR A 430 -21.35 44.88 -31.90
C THR A 430 -22.01 45.66 -33.04
N GLY A 431 -23.30 45.97 -32.91
CA GLY A 431 -24.11 46.66 -33.92
C GLY A 431 -24.77 45.72 -34.95
N VAL A 432 -24.65 44.40 -34.77
CA VAL A 432 -25.31 43.43 -35.65
C VAL A 432 -26.78 43.30 -35.24
N THR A 433 -27.68 43.39 -36.22
CA THR A 433 -29.13 43.33 -35.99
C THR A 433 -29.67 41.92 -36.23
N ARG A 434 -30.15 41.27 -35.17
CA ARG A 434 -30.96 40.05 -35.24
C ARG A 434 -32.43 40.42 -35.45
N THR A 435 -33.06 39.86 -36.48
CA THR A 435 -34.50 40.08 -36.73
C THR A 435 -35.31 38.87 -36.31
N LEU A 436 -36.19 39.06 -35.32
CA LEU A 436 -37.16 38.07 -34.88
C LEU A 436 -38.56 38.42 -35.39
N ARG A 437 -39.33 37.41 -35.82
CA ARG A 437 -40.71 37.59 -36.27
C ARG A 437 -41.59 36.50 -35.67
N GLY A 438 -42.84 36.85 -35.39
CA GLY A 438 -43.80 35.89 -34.88
C GLY A 438 -45.18 36.50 -34.76
N HIS A 439 -46.09 35.74 -34.16
CA HIS A 439 -47.41 36.21 -33.79
C HIS A 439 -47.75 35.78 -32.37
N PHE A 440 -48.64 36.53 -31.74
CA PHE A 440 -49.16 36.25 -30.41
C PHE A 440 -50.61 36.71 -30.30
N SER A 441 -51.35 36.12 -29.38
CA SER A 441 -52.75 36.46 -29.14
C SER A 441 -52.89 37.42 -27.96
N LEU A 442 -53.66 38.48 -28.14
CA LEU A 442 -54.22 39.24 -27.02
C LEU A 442 -55.52 38.54 -26.60
N ILE A 443 -55.61 38.15 -25.33
CA ILE A 443 -56.78 37.47 -24.77
C ILE A 443 -57.37 38.35 -23.67
N ARG A 444 -58.70 38.45 -23.59
CA ARG A 444 -59.43 39.16 -22.55
C ARG A 444 -60.68 38.41 -22.16
#